data_AF-A0A0J1FI94-F1
#
_entry.id   AF-A0A0J1FI94-F1
#
_cell.length_a   1.000
_cell.length_b   1.000
_cell.length_c   1.000
_cell.angle_alpha   90.00
_cell.angle_beta   90.00
_cell.angle_gamma   90.00
#
_symmetry.space_group_name_H-M   'P 1'
#
loop_
_entity.id
_entity.type
_entity.pdbx_description
1 polymer ?
#
loop_
_entity_poly.entity_id
_entity_poly.type
_entity_poly.pdbx_seq_one_letter_code
_entity_poly.pdbx_strand_id
1 'polypeptide(L)'
;MQENKKKILESSIGIFAKKGIHQATLADIAAAAGISKGTLFYYYKSKGELLYDILDISTAEITDLITGVIQASNGQVSEGCHPCPLCPPGSI
;
A
#
# COMPACT_ATOMS: atom_id res chain seq x y z
N MET A 1 3.35 19.45 -6.41
CA MET A 1 3.16 19.20 -4.97
C MET A 1 3.20 17.72 -4.58
N GLN A 2 2.80 16.78 -5.44
CA GLN A 2 2.87 15.33 -5.14
C GLN A 2 4.30 14.77 -5.01
N GLU A 3 5.26 15.36 -5.72
CA GLU A 3 6.64 14.85 -5.72
C GLU A 3 7.32 14.95 -4.35
N ASN A 4 7.04 16.01 -3.58
CA ASN A 4 7.59 16.15 -2.23
C ASN A 4 7.03 15.10 -1.28
N LYS A 5 5.72 14.80 -1.34
CA LYS A 5 5.11 13.76 -0.51
C LYS A 5 5.75 12.40 -0.79
N LYS A 6 5.95 12.06 -2.07
CA LYS A 6 6.62 10.82 -2.47
C LYS A 6 8.06 10.74 -1.94
N LYS A 7 8.87 11.80 -2.14
CA LYS A 7 10.25 11.86 -1.63
C LYS A 7 10.32 11.70 -0.11
N ILE A 8 9.38 12.30 0.62
CA ILE A 8 9.28 12.15 2.07
C ILE A 8 9.04 10.68 2.45
N LEU A 9 8.06 10.03 1.82
CA LEU A 9 7.73 8.64 2.11
C LEU A 9 8.91 7.70 1.81
N GLU A 10 9.52 7.81 0.62
CA GLU A 10 10.67 6.99 0.21
C GLU A 10 11.86 7.16 1.17
N SER A 11 12.18 8.41 1.53
CA SER A 11 13.27 8.71 2.47
C SER A 11 12.97 8.16 3.86
N SER A 12 11.72 8.19 4.28
CA SER A 12 11.29 7.72 5.60
C SER A 12 11.39 6.21 5.73
N ILE A 13 11.02 5.45 4.69
CA ILE A 13 11.19 4.00 4.65
C ILE A 13 12.67 3.65 4.91
N GLY A 14 13.59 4.33 4.22
CA GLY A 14 15.03 4.11 4.41
C GLY A 14 15.52 4.45 5.81
N ILE A 15 15.05 5.55 6.40
CA ILE A 15 15.41 5.95 7.77
C ILE A 15 14.86 4.96 8.80
N PHE A 16 13.59 4.55 8.66
CA PHE A 16 12.95 3.57 9.55
C PHE A 16 13.64 2.21 9.47
N ALA A 17 14.03 1.76 8.28
CA ALA A 17 14.78 0.52 8.10
C ALA A 17 16.17 0.55 8.76
N LYS A 18 16.86 1.71 8.74
CA LYS A 18 18.23 1.85 9.27
C LYS A 18 18.29 2.08 10.78
N LYS A 19 17.44 2.95 11.31
CA LYS A 19 17.49 3.41 12.72
C LYS A 19 16.38 2.81 13.59
N GLY A 20 15.36 2.22 12.97
CA GLY A 20 14.11 1.87 13.65
C GLY A 20 13.21 3.08 13.88
N ILE A 21 11.91 2.82 14.07
CA ILE A 21 10.86 3.85 14.20
C ILE A 21 11.04 4.71 15.47
N HIS A 22 11.56 4.11 16.55
CA HIS A 22 11.67 4.81 17.82
C HIS A 22 12.76 5.91 17.78
N GLN A 23 13.91 5.60 17.16
CA GLN A 23 15.05 6.53 17.06
C GLN A 23 14.94 7.50 15.89
N ALA A 24 14.15 7.19 14.85
CA ALA A 24 13.93 8.08 13.73
C ALA A 24 13.19 9.37 14.14
N THR A 25 13.67 10.51 13.63
CA THR A 25 13.03 11.82 13.81
C THR A 25 12.55 12.40 12.49
N LEU A 26 11.55 13.28 12.58
CA LEU A 26 11.10 14.08 11.42
C LEU A 26 12.23 14.94 10.84
N ALA A 27 13.19 15.37 11.67
CA ALA A 27 14.36 16.11 11.21
C ALA A 27 15.31 15.24 10.36
N ASP A 28 15.55 13.98 10.74
CA ASP A 28 16.33 13.02 9.95
C ASP A 28 15.70 12.82 8.57
N ILE A 29 14.38 12.67 8.54
CA ILE A 29 13.60 12.45 7.32
C ILE A 29 13.65 13.67 6.40
N ALA A 30 13.46 14.89 6.94
CA ALA A 30 13.56 16.11 6.14
C ALA A 30 14.95 16.28 5.51
N ALA A 31 16.00 15.98 6.27
CA ALA A 31 17.38 16.01 5.77
C ALA A 31 17.61 14.96 4.68
N ALA A 32 17.12 13.74 4.87
CA ALA A 32 17.23 12.66 3.88
C ALA A 32 16.45 12.96 2.58
N ALA A 33 15.27 13.57 2.70
CA ALA A 33 14.42 13.95 1.57
C ALA A 33 14.88 15.24 0.86
N GLY A 34 15.89 15.94 1.39
CA GLY A 34 16.41 17.19 0.82
C GLY A 34 15.41 18.35 0.88
N ILE A 35 14.52 18.37 1.88
CA ILE A 35 13.49 19.42 2.03
C ILE A 35 13.65 20.17 3.36
N SER A 36 13.03 21.34 3.46
CA SER A 36 13.01 22.08 4.71
C SER A 36 12.14 21.38 5.77
N LYS A 37 12.49 21.54 7.05
CA LYS A 37 11.67 21.05 8.17
C LYS A 37 10.25 21.63 8.11
N GLY A 38 10.09 22.91 7.77
CA GLY A 38 8.78 23.56 7.65
C GLY A 38 7.92 22.92 6.56
N THR A 39 8.52 22.54 5.43
CA THR A 39 7.84 21.79 4.37
C THR A 39 7.40 20.41 4.86
N LEU A 40 8.24 19.69 5.60
CA LEU A 40 7.86 18.39 6.15
C LEU A 40 6.73 18.52 7.18
N PHE A 41 6.82 19.48 8.11
CA PHE A 41 5.80 19.73 9.12
C PHE A 41 4.45 20.17 8.54
N TYR A 42 4.45 20.74 7.33
CA TYR A 42 3.23 21.01 6.58
C TYR A 42 2.52 19.73 6.14
N TYR A 43 3.26 18.67 5.76
CA TYR A 43 2.70 17.38 5.36
C TYR A 43 2.42 16.44 6.53
N TYR A 44 3.30 16.40 7.53
CA TYR A 44 3.25 15.43 8.63
C TYR A 44 3.53 16.11 9.96
N LYS A 45 2.58 16.01 10.90
CA LYS A 45 2.72 16.56 12.25
C LYS A 45 3.46 15.60 13.18
N SER A 46 3.45 14.31 12.88
CA SER A 46 4.11 13.28 13.68
C SER A 46 4.73 12.19 12.81
N LYS A 47 5.71 11.48 13.38
CA LYS A 47 6.25 10.25 12.76
C LYS A 47 5.21 9.12 12.68
N GLY A 48 4.16 9.18 13.50
CA GLY A 48 3.07 8.20 13.50
C GLY A 48 2.16 8.35 12.28
N GLU A 49 1.80 9.58 11.91
CA GLU A 49 1.07 9.86 10.66
C GLU A 49 1.87 9.41 9.44
N LEU A 50 3.17 9.65 9.47
CA LEU A 50 4.06 9.27 8.38
C LEU A 50 4.16 7.74 8.26
N LEU A 51 4.29 7.04 9.39
CA LEU A 51 4.27 5.58 9.42
C LEU A 51 2.93 5.01 8.94
N TYR A 52 1.82 5.63 9.33
CA TYR A 52 0.49 5.22 8.90
C TYR A 52 0.36 5.31 7.37
N ASP A 53 0.74 6.44 6.77
CA ASP A 53 0.70 6.62 5.30
C ASP A 53 1.57 5.57 4.58
N ILE A 54 2.76 5.26 5.10
CA ILE A 54 3.62 4.22 4.52
C ILE A 54 2.94 2.86 4.58
N LEU A 55 2.35 2.51 5.73
CA LEU A 55 1.68 1.23 5.92
C LEU A 55 0.43 1.13 5.05
N ASP A 56 -0.35 2.19 4.93
CA ASP A 56 -1.55 2.24 4.10
C ASP A 56 -1.23 1.96 2.63
N ILE A 57 -0.21 2.65 2.08
CA ILE A 57 0.28 2.43 0.71
C ILE A 57 0.79 1.00 0.54
N SER A 58 1.64 0.54 1.46
CA SER A 58 2.24 -0.80 1.37
C SER A 58 1.17 -1.90 1.46
N THR A 59 0.16 -1.72 2.31
CA THR A 59 -0.91 -2.69 2.51
C THR A 59 -1.80 -2.76 1.26
N ALA A 60 -2.07 -1.63 0.60
CA ALA A 60 -2.79 -1.61 -0.66
C ALA A 60 -2.03 -2.38 -1.76
N GLU A 61 -0.72 -2.12 -1.91
CA GLU A 61 0.14 -2.81 -2.89
C GLU A 61 0.23 -4.32 -2.64
N ILE A 62 0.41 -4.71 -1.38
CA ILE A 62 0.45 -6.14 -0.99
C ILE A 62 -0.90 -6.81 -1.24
N THR A 63 -2.01 -6.13 -0.93
CA THR A 63 -3.36 -6.66 -1.15
C THR A 63 -3.64 -6.88 -2.64
N ASP A 64 -3.24 -5.94 -3.49
CA ASP A 64 -3.37 -6.06 -4.94
C ASP A 64 -2.57 -7.26 -5.47
N LEU A 65 -1.31 -7.40 -5.02
CA LEU A 65 -0.46 -8.52 -5.39
C LEU A 65 -1.05 -9.87 -4.96
N ILE A 66 -1.49 -9.99 -3.70
CA ILE A 66 -2.10 -11.22 -3.18
C ILE A 66 -3.37 -11.55 -3.96
N THR A 67 -4.22 -10.54 -4.24
CA THR A 67 -5.46 -10.73 -5.01
C THR A 67 -5.16 -11.21 -6.42
N GLY A 68 -4.16 -10.62 -7.09
CA GLY A 68 -3.73 -11.05 -8.41
C GLY A 68 -3.25 -12.51 -8.43
N VAL A 69 -2.49 -12.95 -7.42
CA VAL A 69 -2.03 -14.34 -7.31
C VAL A 69 -3.20 -15.30 -7.04
N ILE A 70 -4.14 -14.92 -6.18
CA ILE A 70 -5.34 -15.71 -5.89
C ILE A 70 -6.22 -15.84 -7.16
N GLN A 71 -6.42 -14.75 -7.89
CA GLN A 71 -7.18 -14.75 -9.14
C GLN A 71 -6.50 -15.56 -10.25
N ALA A 72 -5.18 -15.46 -10.38
CA ALA A 72 -4.40 -16.25 -11.33
C ALA A 72 -4.45 -17.76 -11.02
N SER A 73 -4.60 -18.12 -9.73
CA SER A 73 -4.73 -19.52 -9.29
C SER A 73 -6.18 -20.05 -9.38
N ASN A 74 -7.17 -19.16 -9.40
CA ASN A 74 -8.61 -19.48 -9.50
C ASN A 74 -9.17 -19.37 -10.93
N GLY A 75 -8.34 -19.62 -11.94
CA GLY A 75 -8.81 -19.85 -13.30
C GLY A 75 -9.71 -21.10 -13.36
N GLN A 76 -11.02 -20.88 -13.13
CA GLN A 76 -12.22 -21.70 -13.35
C GLN A 76 -13.08 -21.85 -12.08
N VAL A 77 -13.79 -20.77 -11.71
CA VAL A 77 -15.16 -20.94 -11.21
C VAL A 77 -16.07 -20.48 -12.33
N SER A 78 -16.58 -21.44 -13.11
CA SER A 78 -17.70 -21.20 -14.00
C SER A 78 -18.93 -20.89 -13.15
N GLU A 79 -19.27 -19.61 -13.01
CA GLU A 79 -20.62 -19.20 -12.61
C GLU A 79 -21.57 -19.51 -13.76
N GLY A 80 -22.25 -20.65 -13.66
CA GLY A 80 -23.31 -21.05 -14.58
C GLY A 80 -23.29 -22.53 -14.91
N CYS A 81 -24.48 -23.15 -14.94
CA CYS A 81 -24.66 -24.46 -15.53
C CYS A 81 -24.22 -24.38 -17.01
N HIS A 82 -23.11 -25.04 -17.32
CA HIS A 82 -22.59 -25.29 -18.67
C HIS A 82 -23.73 -25.83 -19.57
N PRO A 83 -23.73 -25.57 -20.88
CA PRO A 83 -24.79 -26.03 -21.79
C PRO A 83 -24.74 -27.56 -21.93
N CYS A 84 -25.36 -28.25 -20.99
CA CYS A 84 -25.56 -29.68 -21.03
C CYS A 84 -26.89 -29.96 -21.73
N PRO A 85 -26.92 -30.76 -22.81
CA PRO A 85 -28.16 -31.11 -23.52
C PRO A 85 -29.12 -31.99 -22.69
N LEU A 86 -28.79 -32.27 -21.42
CA LEU A 86 -29.49 -33.21 -20.54
C LEU A 86 -30.20 -32.57 -19.35
N CYS A 87 -30.23 -31.23 -19.22
CA CYS A 87 -30.91 -30.59 -18.08
C CYS A 87 -32.38 -30.26 -18.46
N PRO A 88 -33.39 -31.00 -17.96
CA PRO A 88 -34.79 -30.68 -18.20
C PRO A 88 -35.19 -29.38 -17.48
N PRO A 89 -36.10 -28.57 -18.06
CA PRO A 89 -36.62 -27.39 -17.37
C PRO A 89 -37.60 -27.82 -16.27
N GLY A 90 -37.31 -27.41 -15.03
CA GLY A 90 -38.24 -27.53 -13.91
C GLY A 90 -37.81 -28.54 -12.85
N SER A 91 -37.09 -28.07 -11.85
CA SER A 91 -37.13 -28.64 -10.50
C SER A 91 -36.99 -27.48 -9.52
N ILE A 92 -38.17 -27.02 -9.14
CA ILE A 92 -38.60 -26.05 -8.11
C ILE A 92 -38.16 -24.60 -8.30
#